data_AF-A0A0P9FAK1-F1
#
_entry.id   AF-A0A0P9FAK1-F1
#
_cell.length_a   1.000
_cell.length_b   1.000
_cell.length_c   1.000
_cell.angle_alpha   90.00
_cell.angle_beta   90.00
_cell.angle_gamma   90.00
#
_symmetry.space_group_name_H-M   'P 1'
#
loop_
_entity.id
_entity.type
_entity.pdbx_description
1 polymer ?
#
loop_
_entity_poly.entity_id
_entity_poly.type
_entity_poly.pdbx_seq_one_letter_code
_entity_poly.pdbx_strand_id
1 'polypeptide(L)'
;MAALAADPFRPHRHKNTVLLIRHGEKKRDGSVGLNEAGKRRAKCLRKLLGAQGEHNVGLILAEDYDRKTKKRRRPFETVQGLAKDLGLKVDVECEVDDPKCVRRKIDQYAREGGTGDVVVCWKHSMLHKIAHELGAKTRPYPDERYDIMWTLRNGRVVKKESERCPGLDPQHPRKHDGDLEIDATSVIDDDDEEEEEEGSAWDEYDVETSAGQWQLGGLNELD
;
A
#
# COMPACT_ATOMS: atom_id res chain seq x y z
N MET A 1 -14.72 30.31 -6.18
CA MET A 1 -14.09 29.23 -5.37
C MET A 1 -14.17 27.94 -6.17
N ALA A 2 -13.20 27.70 -7.05
CA ALA A 2 -13.17 26.48 -7.85
C ALA A 2 -12.81 25.30 -6.94
N ALA A 3 -13.66 24.27 -6.91
CA ALA A 3 -13.34 23.00 -6.30
C ALA A 3 -12.19 22.37 -7.11
N LEU A 4 -11.04 22.17 -6.47
CA LEU A 4 -9.94 21.43 -7.06
C LEU A 4 -10.39 19.99 -7.30
N ALA A 5 -10.42 19.57 -8.56
CA ALA A 5 -10.63 18.18 -8.95
C ALA A 5 -9.57 17.31 -8.28
N ALA A 6 -9.98 16.17 -7.73
CA ALA A 6 -9.09 15.20 -7.14
C ALA A 6 -8.25 14.53 -8.24
N ASP A 7 -6.98 14.88 -8.30
CA ASP A 7 -5.95 14.24 -9.11
C ASP A 7 -5.89 12.72 -8.81
N PRO A 8 -6.10 11.84 -9.83
CA PRO A 8 -6.12 10.39 -9.67
C PRO A 8 -4.75 9.75 -9.39
N PHE A 9 -3.65 10.51 -9.49
CA PHE A 9 -2.27 10.02 -9.29
C PHE A 9 -1.53 10.77 -8.18
N ARG A 10 -2.11 10.84 -6.96
CA ARG A 10 -1.33 11.33 -5.81
C ARG A 10 -0.28 10.28 -5.39
N PRO A 11 1.03 10.57 -5.47
CA PRO A 11 2.05 9.73 -4.86
C PRO A 11 1.77 9.63 -3.35
N HIS A 12 1.95 8.44 -2.78
CA HIS A 12 1.64 8.15 -1.38
C HIS A 12 2.27 9.18 -0.44
N ARG A 13 1.43 9.98 0.23
CA ARG A 13 1.86 11.18 0.97
C ARG A 13 2.27 10.91 2.41
N HIS A 14 2.25 9.66 2.87
CA HIS A 14 2.52 9.33 4.26
C HIS A 14 3.71 8.38 4.43
N LYS A 15 4.58 8.69 5.39
CA LYS A 15 5.78 7.89 5.71
C LYS A 15 5.46 6.69 6.61
N ASN A 16 4.22 6.57 7.11
CA ASN A 16 3.81 5.51 8.01
C ASN A 16 3.95 4.13 7.35
N THR A 17 4.49 3.16 8.09
CA THR A 17 4.40 1.75 7.70
C THR A 17 2.96 1.29 7.91
N VAL A 18 2.41 0.54 6.96
CA VAL A 18 1.08 -0.09 7.11
C VAL A 18 1.25 -1.60 7.22
N LEU A 19 0.72 -2.17 8.29
CA LEU A 19 0.79 -3.60 8.61
C LEU A 19 -0.59 -4.21 8.36
N LEU A 20 -0.72 -4.98 7.28
CA LEU A 20 -1.95 -5.69 6.96
C LEU A 20 -1.91 -7.08 7.59
N ILE A 21 -2.90 -7.37 8.43
CA ILE A 21 -3.07 -8.67 9.08
C ILE A 21 -4.48 -9.20 8.91
N ARG A 22 -4.61 -10.51 8.85
CA ARG A 22 -5.91 -11.18 8.87
C ARG A 22 -6.41 -11.29 10.31
N HIS A 23 -7.72 -11.29 10.51
CA HIS A 23 -8.29 -11.70 11.80
C HIS A 23 -7.84 -13.11 12.20
N GLY A 24 -7.80 -13.39 13.51
CA GLY A 24 -7.47 -14.71 14.04
C GLY A 24 -8.48 -15.82 13.66
N GLU A 25 -8.12 -17.05 13.97
CA GLU A 25 -8.84 -18.25 13.59
C GLU A 25 -10.30 -18.26 14.08
N LYS A 26 -11.18 -18.79 13.23
CA LYS A 26 -12.62 -18.92 13.46
C LYS A 26 -13.00 -20.38 13.70
N LYS A 27 -14.17 -20.62 14.31
CA LYS A 27 -14.73 -21.98 14.36
C LYS A 27 -15.16 -22.43 12.96
N ARG A 28 -15.06 -23.74 12.69
CA ARG A 28 -15.47 -24.33 11.40
C ARG A 28 -16.97 -24.20 11.16
N ASP A 29 -17.76 -24.23 12.23
CA ASP A 29 -19.22 -24.05 12.21
C ASP A 29 -19.67 -22.62 11.87
N GLY A 30 -18.75 -21.68 11.67
CA GLY A 30 -19.05 -20.29 11.33
C GLY A 30 -19.61 -19.46 12.49
N SER A 31 -19.61 -20.00 13.72
CA SER A 31 -20.04 -19.26 14.90
C SER A 31 -19.23 -17.96 15.09
N VAL A 32 -19.88 -16.99 15.73
CA VAL A 32 -19.37 -15.63 15.83
C VAL A 32 -18.13 -15.56 16.73
N GLY A 33 -17.12 -14.82 16.26
CA GLY A 33 -15.92 -14.49 17.02
C GLY A 33 -14.75 -15.46 16.82
N LEU A 34 -13.68 -15.21 17.57
CA LEU A 34 -12.46 -16.01 17.54
C LEU A 34 -12.64 -17.36 18.26
N ASN A 35 -12.02 -18.41 17.72
CA ASN A 35 -11.84 -19.67 18.44
C ASN A 35 -10.62 -19.58 19.39
N GLU A 36 -10.29 -20.66 20.11
CA GLU A 36 -9.14 -20.66 21.04
C GLU A 36 -7.78 -20.46 20.35
N ALA A 37 -7.60 -20.91 19.12
CA ALA A 37 -6.41 -20.59 18.33
C ALA A 37 -6.36 -19.08 18.00
N GLY A 38 -7.47 -18.49 17.54
CA GLY A 38 -7.57 -17.07 17.23
C GLY A 38 -7.32 -16.18 18.44
N LYS A 39 -7.81 -16.57 19.62
CA LYS A 39 -7.51 -15.87 20.89
C LYS A 39 -6.03 -15.97 21.26
N ARG A 40 -5.37 -17.11 21.00
CA ARG A 40 -3.91 -17.27 21.21
C ARG A 40 -3.12 -16.40 20.23
N ARG A 41 -3.53 -16.37 18.96
CA ARG A 41 -2.94 -15.48 17.94
C ARG A 41 -3.04 -14.00 18.32
N ALA A 42 -4.24 -13.56 18.72
CA ALA A 42 -4.46 -12.20 19.21
C ALA A 42 -3.53 -11.84 20.39
N LYS A 43 -3.17 -12.81 21.23
CA LYS A 43 -2.17 -12.62 22.30
C LYS A 43 -0.74 -12.56 21.76
N CYS A 44 -0.40 -13.35 20.76
CA CYS A 44 0.92 -13.32 20.11
C CYS A 44 1.20 -11.96 19.46
N LEU A 45 0.21 -11.36 18.79
CA LEU A 45 0.32 -10.02 18.20
C LEU A 45 0.78 -8.94 19.19
N ARG A 46 0.39 -9.06 20.46
CA ARG A 46 0.81 -8.12 21.52
C ARG A 46 2.32 -8.13 21.77
N LYS A 47 3.00 -9.24 21.48
CA LYS A 47 4.47 -9.33 21.58
C LYS A 47 5.16 -8.69 20.38
N LEU A 48 4.60 -8.87 19.19
CA LEU A 48 5.18 -8.38 17.94
C LEU A 48 4.93 -6.88 17.73
N LEU A 49 3.73 -6.42 18.07
CA LEU A 49 3.22 -5.07 17.76
C LEU A 49 3.03 -4.20 19.01
N GLY A 50 3.19 -4.76 20.21
CA GLY A 50 3.06 -4.02 21.46
C GLY A 50 4.31 -3.21 21.79
N ALA A 51 4.33 -2.57 22.96
CA ALA A 51 5.39 -1.62 23.37
C ALA A 51 6.82 -2.20 23.46
N GLN A 52 6.97 -3.53 23.40
CA GLN A 52 8.27 -4.23 23.41
C GLN A 52 8.61 -4.83 22.03
N GLY A 53 7.73 -4.66 21.05
CA GLY A 53 7.93 -5.13 19.68
C GLY A 53 8.74 -4.15 18.83
N GLU A 54 9.00 -4.53 17.59
CA GLU A 54 9.78 -3.73 16.63
C GLU A 54 8.97 -2.57 16.03
N HIS A 55 7.65 -2.58 16.23
CA HIS A 55 6.72 -1.62 15.64
C HIS A 55 6.26 -0.58 16.64
N ASN A 56 6.37 0.69 16.27
CA ASN A 56 5.78 1.81 17.03
C ASN A 56 4.37 2.08 16.53
N VAL A 57 3.39 1.27 16.97
CA VAL A 57 2.01 1.37 16.49
C VAL A 57 1.32 2.63 17.02
N GLY A 58 0.76 3.44 16.13
CA GLY A 58 0.04 4.67 16.47
C GLY A 58 -1.41 4.73 16.00
N LEU A 59 -1.83 3.84 15.09
CA LEU A 59 -3.21 3.70 14.63
C LEU A 59 -3.57 2.24 14.44
N ILE A 60 -4.78 1.85 14.85
CA ILE A 60 -5.30 0.49 14.67
C ILE A 60 -6.68 0.60 14.03
N LEU A 61 -6.79 0.05 12.81
CA LEU A 61 -8.02 -0.08 12.05
C LEU A 61 -8.47 -1.55 12.02
N ALA A 62 -9.76 -1.79 12.15
CA ALA A 62 -10.36 -3.10 11.97
C ALA A 62 -11.70 -3.02 11.24
N GLU A 63 -12.09 -4.14 10.61
CA GLU A 63 -13.38 -4.26 9.91
C GLU A 63 -14.56 -3.87 10.82
N ASP A 64 -15.49 -3.07 10.30
CA ASP A 64 -16.74 -2.81 11.00
C ASP A 64 -17.56 -4.12 11.19
N TYR A 65 -18.35 -4.14 12.24
CA TYR A 65 -19.13 -5.30 12.65
C TYR A 65 -20.48 -4.90 13.24
N ASP A 66 -21.48 -5.75 13.07
CA ASP A 66 -22.80 -5.49 13.62
C ASP A 66 -22.75 -5.49 15.15
N ARG A 67 -23.06 -4.36 15.79
CA ARG A 67 -22.99 -4.22 17.25
C ARG A 67 -24.04 -5.04 18.00
N LYS A 68 -25.17 -5.39 17.36
CA LYS A 68 -26.25 -6.21 17.92
C LYS A 68 -25.94 -7.71 17.75
N THR A 69 -25.74 -8.17 16.52
CA THR A 69 -25.53 -9.60 16.23
C THR A 69 -24.09 -10.04 16.44
N LYS A 70 -23.16 -9.09 16.57
CA LYS A 70 -21.71 -9.31 16.70
C LYS A 70 -21.10 -9.98 15.47
N LYS A 71 -21.84 -10.13 14.36
CA LYS A 71 -21.33 -10.66 13.10
C LYS A 71 -20.16 -9.81 12.62
N ARG A 72 -19.11 -10.47 12.12
CA ARG A 72 -17.85 -9.87 11.62
C ARG A 72 -16.94 -9.27 12.69
N ARG A 73 -17.21 -9.42 13.98
CA ARG A 73 -16.35 -8.86 15.07
C ARG A 73 -14.91 -9.41 15.16
N ARG A 74 -14.55 -10.43 14.37
CA ARG A 74 -13.26 -11.15 14.49
C ARG A 74 -12.04 -10.23 14.31
N PRO A 75 -12.00 -9.32 13.33
CA PRO A 75 -10.88 -8.38 13.21
C PRO A 75 -10.73 -7.49 14.45
N PHE A 76 -11.83 -6.91 14.94
CA PHE A 76 -11.83 -6.14 16.20
C PHE A 76 -11.30 -6.97 17.39
N GLU A 77 -11.80 -8.20 17.59
CA GLU A 77 -11.33 -9.07 18.68
C GLU A 77 -9.85 -9.45 18.59
N THR A 78 -9.31 -9.48 17.38
CA THR A 78 -7.91 -9.83 17.13
C THR A 78 -6.98 -8.74 17.64
N VAL A 79 -7.35 -7.47 17.49
CA VAL A 79 -6.50 -6.32 17.83
C VAL A 79 -6.90 -5.57 19.10
N GLN A 80 -8.09 -5.81 19.66
CA GLN A 80 -8.55 -5.08 20.86
C GLN A 80 -7.60 -5.20 22.06
N GLY A 81 -6.94 -6.35 22.22
CA GLY A 81 -5.98 -6.58 23.32
C GLY A 81 -4.70 -5.77 23.12
N LEU A 82 -4.21 -5.70 21.88
CA LEU A 82 -3.09 -4.86 21.50
C LEU A 82 -3.41 -3.37 21.72
N ALA A 83 -4.57 -2.91 21.23
CA ALA A 83 -5.00 -1.53 21.39
C ALA A 83 -5.09 -1.13 22.88
N LYS A 84 -5.66 -2.00 23.72
CA LYS A 84 -5.73 -1.80 25.16
C LYS A 84 -4.35 -1.61 25.79
N ASP A 85 -3.38 -2.46 25.43
CA ASP A 85 -2.02 -2.37 25.99
C ASP A 85 -1.30 -1.09 25.60
N LEU A 86 -1.54 -0.62 24.37
CA LEU A 86 -0.92 0.60 23.83
C LEU A 86 -1.68 1.88 24.22
N GLY A 87 -2.82 1.78 24.91
CA GLY A 87 -3.67 2.93 25.20
C GLY A 87 -4.35 3.54 23.96
N LEU A 88 -4.49 2.75 22.89
CA LEU A 88 -5.12 3.15 21.63
C LEU A 88 -6.58 2.67 21.56
N LYS A 89 -7.36 3.31 20.68
CA LYS A 89 -8.68 2.80 20.26
C LYS A 89 -8.54 1.98 18.99
N VAL A 90 -9.43 1.00 18.82
CA VAL A 90 -9.61 0.34 17.52
C VAL A 90 -10.67 1.13 16.75
N ASP A 91 -10.28 1.73 15.63
CA ASP A 91 -11.22 2.33 14.69
C ASP A 91 -11.88 1.21 13.87
N VAL A 92 -13.21 1.21 13.87
CA VAL A 92 -14.08 0.20 13.25
C VAL A 92 -15.17 0.90 12.43
N GLU A 93 -14.87 2.06 11.85
CA GLU A 93 -15.83 2.85 11.07
C GLU A 93 -15.87 2.46 9.58
N CYS A 94 -14.84 1.77 9.08
CA CYS A 94 -14.78 1.37 7.69
C CYS A 94 -15.55 0.07 7.44
N GLU A 95 -16.47 0.11 6.47
CA GLU A 95 -17.21 -1.08 6.02
C GLU A 95 -16.31 -2.08 5.31
N VAL A 96 -16.70 -3.36 5.37
CA VAL A 96 -15.94 -4.53 4.91
C VAL A 96 -15.36 -4.37 3.51
N ASP A 97 -16.11 -3.76 2.60
CA ASP A 97 -15.84 -3.59 1.18
C ASP A 97 -15.52 -2.15 0.79
N ASP A 98 -15.16 -1.28 1.75
CA ASP A 98 -14.66 0.08 1.51
C ASP A 98 -13.15 0.25 1.80
N PRO A 99 -12.24 -0.26 0.96
CA PRO A 99 -10.82 0.07 1.02
C PRO A 99 -10.52 1.57 0.98
N LYS A 100 -11.34 2.36 0.27
CA LYS A 100 -11.15 3.82 0.16
C LYS A 100 -11.28 4.47 1.53
N CYS A 101 -12.17 3.99 2.39
CA CYS A 101 -12.25 4.42 3.78
C CYS A 101 -10.95 4.17 4.54
N VAL A 102 -10.36 2.97 4.39
CA VAL A 102 -9.09 2.63 5.04
C VAL A 102 -7.99 3.61 4.62
N ARG A 103 -7.85 3.87 3.30
CA ARG A 103 -6.90 4.89 2.80
C ARG A 103 -7.17 6.27 3.40
N ARG A 104 -8.42 6.74 3.39
CA ARG A 104 -8.77 8.06 3.96
C ARG A 104 -8.41 8.18 5.44
N LYS A 105 -8.61 7.11 6.24
CA LYS A 105 -8.24 7.06 7.66
C LYS A 105 -6.73 7.16 7.86
N ILE A 106 -5.95 6.46 7.04
CA ILE A 106 -4.49 6.50 7.09
C ILE A 106 -3.97 7.88 6.66
N ASP A 107 -4.49 8.43 5.57
CA ASP A 107 -4.15 9.78 5.09
C ASP A 107 -4.49 10.84 6.15
N GLN A 108 -5.62 10.67 6.83
CA GLN A 108 -6.02 11.57 7.91
C GLN A 108 -5.05 11.52 9.09
N TYR A 109 -4.72 10.32 9.56
CA TYR A 109 -3.76 10.13 10.64
C TYR A 109 -2.40 10.77 10.32
N ALA A 110 -1.89 10.56 9.10
CA ALA A 110 -0.64 11.15 8.66
C ALA A 110 -0.71 12.70 8.58
N ARG A 111 -1.79 13.24 8.01
CA ARG A 111 -2.02 14.69 7.89
C ARG A 111 -2.14 15.38 9.26
N GLU A 112 -2.63 14.67 10.27
CA GLU A 112 -2.73 15.14 11.66
C GLU A 112 -1.40 14.98 12.43
N GLY A 113 -0.31 14.60 11.75
CA GLY A 113 1.02 14.47 12.35
C GLY A 113 1.30 13.09 12.96
N GLY A 114 0.46 12.09 12.69
CA GLY A 114 0.68 10.72 13.12
C GLY A 114 1.92 10.11 12.49
N THR A 115 2.89 9.70 13.32
CA THR A 115 4.18 9.15 12.89
C THR A 115 4.34 7.65 13.11
N GLY A 116 3.39 7.02 13.83
CA GLY A 116 3.44 5.60 14.15
C GLY A 116 3.04 4.70 12.98
N ASP A 117 3.35 3.42 13.12
CA ASP A 117 2.89 2.38 12.21
C ASP A 117 1.36 2.20 12.35
N VAL A 118 0.72 1.85 11.23
CA VAL A 118 -0.72 1.60 11.18
C VAL A 118 -0.98 0.10 11.07
N VAL A 119 -1.74 -0.46 12.00
CA VAL A 119 -2.21 -1.84 11.92
C VAL A 119 -3.60 -1.87 11.29
N VAL A 120 -3.80 -2.69 10.26
CA VAL A 120 -5.09 -2.91 9.61
C VAL A 120 -5.45 -4.39 9.70
N CYS A 121 -6.48 -4.71 10.48
CA CYS A 121 -6.96 -6.08 10.65
C CYS A 121 -8.26 -6.32 9.88
N TRP A 122 -8.29 -7.33 9.01
CA TRP A 122 -9.43 -7.54 8.11
C TRP A 122 -9.72 -9.02 7.76
N LYS A 123 -10.78 -9.29 7.00
CA LYS A 123 -10.95 -10.57 6.29
C LYS A 123 -9.96 -10.71 5.13
N HIS A 124 -9.44 -11.93 4.89
CA HIS A 124 -8.39 -12.21 3.88
C HIS A 124 -8.72 -11.65 2.49
N SER A 125 -9.97 -11.78 2.05
CA SER A 125 -10.38 -11.48 0.68
C SER A 125 -10.41 -9.99 0.34
N MET A 126 -10.17 -9.13 1.32
CA MET A 126 -10.06 -7.68 1.12
C MET A 126 -8.65 -7.15 1.36
N LEU A 127 -7.75 -7.93 1.98
CA LEU A 127 -6.42 -7.42 2.32
C LEU A 127 -5.63 -7.02 1.07
N HIS A 128 -5.73 -7.80 -0.02
CA HIS A 128 -5.12 -7.41 -1.30
C HIS A 128 -5.79 -6.17 -1.93
N LYS A 129 -7.11 -6.01 -1.78
CA LYS A 129 -7.82 -4.80 -2.27
C LYS A 129 -7.44 -3.55 -1.48
N ILE A 130 -7.25 -3.69 -0.17
CA ILE A 130 -6.70 -2.63 0.69
C ILE A 130 -5.27 -2.31 0.26
N ALA A 131 -4.44 -3.33 0.01
CA ALA A 131 -3.08 -3.12 -0.49
C ALA A 131 -3.05 -2.36 -1.83
N HIS A 132 -3.91 -2.75 -2.78
CA HIS A 132 -4.05 -2.09 -4.09
C HIS A 132 -4.53 -0.65 -3.96
N GLU A 133 -5.50 -0.39 -3.08
CA GLU A 133 -6.00 0.95 -2.79
C GLU A 133 -4.90 1.85 -2.18
N LEU A 134 -4.01 1.24 -1.39
CA LEU A 134 -2.80 1.86 -0.87
C LEU A 134 -1.64 1.84 -1.87
N GLY A 135 -1.89 1.49 -3.14
CA GLY A 135 -0.96 1.55 -4.28
C GLY A 135 -0.10 0.31 -4.54
N ALA A 136 -0.11 -0.67 -3.64
CA ALA A 136 0.68 -1.88 -3.81
C ALA A 136 0.06 -2.81 -4.85
N LYS A 137 0.84 -3.25 -5.83
CA LYS A 137 0.47 -4.37 -6.70
C LYS A 137 0.82 -5.68 -6.00
N THR A 138 -0.17 -6.52 -5.77
CA THR A 138 0.03 -7.79 -5.06
C THR A 138 -0.88 -8.89 -5.62
N ARG A 139 -0.47 -10.15 -5.45
CA ARG A 139 -1.38 -11.29 -5.58
C ARG A 139 -2.42 -11.30 -4.44
N PRO A 140 -3.46 -12.15 -4.50
CA PRO A 140 -4.40 -12.31 -3.40
C PRO A 140 -3.72 -12.71 -2.08
N TYR A 141 -4.30 -12.27 -0.97
CA TYR A 141 -3.85 -12.69 0.36
C TYR A 141 -4.15 -14.18 0.57
N PRO A 142 -3.21 -14.99 1.11
CA PRO A 142 -3.39 -16.43 1.24
C PRO A 142 -4.56 -16.82 2.17
N ASP A 143 -5.45 -17.67 1.65
CA ASP A 143 -6.71 -18.05 2.31
C ASP A 143 -6.53 -18.98 3.53
N GLU A 144 -5.45 -19.76 3.58
CA GLU A 144 -5.18 -20.71 4.67
C GLU A 144 -4.21 -20.16 5.72
N ARG A 145 -3.60 -18.99 5.46
CA ARG A 145 -2.59 -18.40 6.34
C ARG A 145 -3.23 -17.33 7.23
N TYR A 146 -3.22 -17.61 8.52
CA TYR A 146 -3.65 -16.68 9.57
C TYR A 146 -2.49 -15.92 10.18
N ASP A 147 -1.28 -16.42 9.97
CA ASP A 147 -0.04 -15.97 10.59
C ASP A 147 0.72 -14.93 9.80
N ILE A 148 0.35 -14.70 8.55
CA ILE A 148 1.10 -13.79 7.72
C ILE A 148 0.73 -12.35 8.10
N MET A 149 1.73 -11.48 8.08
CA MET A 149 1.62 -10.03 8.10
C MET A 149 2.29 -9.47 6.85
N TRP A 150 1.63 -8.55 6.15
CA TRP A 150 2.23 -7.79 5.06
C TRP A 150 2.62 -6.41 5.56
N THR A 151 3.86 -6.02 5.31
CA THR A 151 4.38 -4.67 5.59
C THR A 151 4.37 -3.86 4.31
N LEU A 152 3.65 -2.75 4.30
CA LEU A 152 3.55 -1.83 3.18
C LEU A 152 4.26 -0.52 3.50
N ARG A 153 5.04 -0.03 2.53
CA ARG A 153 5.69 1.29 2.54
C ARG A 153 5.70 1.86 1.13
N ASN A 154 5.43 3.15 0.99
CA ASN A 154 5.49 3.87 -0.30
C ASN A 154 4.74 3.15 -1.43
N GLY A 155 3.53 2.65 -1.15
CA GLY A 155 2.71 1.94 -2.14
C GLY A 155 3.27 0.60 -2.60
N ARG A 156 4.10 -0.07 -1.78
CA ARG A 156 4.66 -1.38 -2.10
C ARG A 156 4.59 -2.29 -0.89
N VAL A 157 4.37 -3.59 -1.11
CA VAL A 157 4.63 -4.61 -0.08
C VAL A 157 6.14 -4.81 -0.02
N VAL A 158 6.76 -4.42 1.10
CA VAL A 158 8.21 -4.51 1.30
C VAL A 158 8.63 -5.72 2.13
N LYS A 159 7.67 -6.39 2.78
CA LYS A 159 7.92 -7.60 3.57
C LYS A 159 6.63 -8.40 3.70
N LYS A 160 6.72 -9.72 3.63
CA LYS A 160 5.68 -10.65 4.09
C LYS A 160 6.35 -11.60 5.07
N GLU A 161 5.80 -11.73 6.27
CA GLU A 161 6.39 -12.58 7.31
C GLU A 161 5.32 -13.29 8.15
N SER A 162 5.71 -14.41 8.75
CA SER A 162 4.88 -15.10 9.75
C SER A 162 5.05 -14.42 11.12
N GLU A 163 3.95 -14.28 11.87
CA GLU A 163 3.91 -13.84 13.27
C GLU A 163 4.70 -14.76 14.20
N ARG A 164 4.95 -16.01 13.79
CA ARG A 164 5.67 -17.05 14.55
C ARG A 164 5.06 -17.31 15.94
N CYS A 165 3.74 -17.29 16.03
CA CYS A 165 2.99 -17.61 17.24
C CYS A 165 3.23 -19.08 17.67
N PRO A 166 3.80 -19.34 18.86
CA PRO A 166 4.15 -20.68 19.30
C PRO A 166 2.96 -21.65 19.32
N GLY A 167 3.14 -22.81 18.67
CA GLY A 167 2.12 -23.87 18.62
C GLY A 167 0.94 -23.59 17.67
N LEU A 168 0.95 -22.47 16.93
CA LEU A 168 0.03 -22.18 15.84
C LEU A 168 0.75 -22.16 14.50
N ASP A 169 1.91 -21.50 14.46
CA ASP A 169 2.59 -21.19 13.21
C ASP A 169 3.70 -22.19 12.91
N PRO A 170 4.09 -22.38 11.64
CA PRO A 170 5.24 -23.19 11.28
C PRO A 170 6.50 -22.69 12.01
N GLN A 171 7.07 -23.53 12.87
CA GLN A 171 8.23 -23.16 13.72
C GLN A 171 9.54 -23.09 12.95
N HIS A 172 9.60 -23.71 11.77
CA HIS A 172 10.77 -23.69 10.89
C HIS A 172 10.37 -23.00 9.59
N PRO A 173 11.13 -21.98 9.13
CA PRO A 173 10.94 -21.45 7.80
C PRO A 173 11.14 -22.59 6.81
N ARG A 174 10.10 -22.91 6.02
CA ARG A 174 10.31 -23.80 4.87
C ARG A 174 11.33 -23.13 3.97
N LYS A 175 12.27 -23.90 3.43
CA LYS A 175 13.34 -23.40 2.54
C LYS A 175 12.77 -22.52 1.42
N HIS A 176 11.53 -22.80 1.00
CA HIS A 176 10.71 -21.94 0.16
C HIS A 176 9.27 -21.92 0.71
N ASP A 177 8.82 -20.76 1.21
CA ASP A 177 7.43 -20.49 1.53
C ASP A 177 6.92 -19.43 0.56
N GLY A 178 6.29 -19.86 -0.53
CA GLY A 178 5.78 -18.97 -1.58
C GLY A 178 4.77 -17.94 -1.06
N ASP A 179 4.14 -18.21 0.09
CA ASP A 179 3.23 -17.23 0.70
C ASP A 179 3.95 -16.01 1.31
N LEU A 180 5.25 -16.14 1.59
CA LEU A 180 6.11 -15.09 2.12
C LEU A 180 6.93 -14.36 1.04
N GLU A 181 6.87 -14.83 -0.21
CA GLU A 181 7.55 -14.17 -1.33
C GLU A 181 6.87 -12.84 -1.67
N ILE A 182 7.66 -11.79 -1.78
CA ILE A 182 7.21 -10.48 -2.27
C ILE A 182 6.94 -10.63 -3.76
N ASP A 183 5.78 -10.15 -4.20
CA ASP A 183 5.42 -10.24 -5.60
C ASP A 183 6.40 -9.36 -6.38
N ALA A 184 7.04 -9.90 -7.42
CA ALA A 184 7.90 -9.09 -8.29
C ALA A 184 7.04 -7.93 -8.78
N THR A 185 7.41 -6.70 -8.40
CA THR A 185 6.83 -5.51 -9.02
C THR A 185 7.10 -5.71 -10.50
N SER A 186 6.05 -5.85 -11.31
CA SER A 186 6.15 -5.59 -12.73
C SER A 186 6.79 -4.20 -12.81
N VAL A 187 8.08 -4.14 -13.11
CA VAL A 187 8.76 -2.93 -13.54
C VAL A 187 7.85 -2.37 -14.61
N ILE A 188 7.20 -1.25 -14.28
CA ILE A 188 6.78 -0.35 -15.33
C ILE A 188 8.11 0.31 -15.65
N ASP A 189 8.67 -0.07 -16.78
CA ASP A 189 9.71 0.70 -17.43
C ASP A 189 9.02 2.03 -17.80
N ASP A 190 9.15 3.04 -16.94
CA ASP A 190 8.85 4.43 -17.27
C ASP A 190 10.07 5.01 -18.02
N ASP A 191 10.59 4.28 -19.01
CA ASP A 191 11.61 4.72 -19.96
C ASP A 191 10.90 5.19 -21.23
N ASP A 192 10.26 6.35 -21.15
CA ASP A 192 9.87 7.19 -22.31
C ASP A 192 9.99 8.67 -21.87
N GLU A 193 11.14 9.03 -21.29
CA GLU A 193 11.64 10.40 -21.40
C GLU A 193 12.64 10.41 -22.56
N GLU A 194 12.14 10.62 -23.78
CA GLU A 194 13.00 11.08 -24.88
C GLU A 194 13.47 12.49 -24.51
N GLU A 195 14.71 12.58 -24.02
CA GLU A 195 15.48 13.82 -23.94
C GLU A 195 15.72 14.35 -25.37
N GLU A 196 14.97 15.36 -25.80
CA GLU A 196 15.43 16.21 -26.90
C GLU A 196 16.55 17.12 -26.36
N GLU A 197 17.80 16.65 -26.49
CA GLU A 197 18.98 17.48 -26.30
C GLU A 197 19.08 18.57 -27.38
N GLU A 198 18.95 19.81 -26.93
CA GLU A 198 19.32 21.03 -27.65
C GLU A 198 20.85 21.15 -27.70
N GLY A 199 21.45 20.95 -28.87
CA GLY A 199 22.90 20.98 -29.07
C GLY A 199 23.33 21.83 -30.27
N SER A 200 23.44 23.14 -30.04
CA SER A 200 24.09 24.13 -30.92
C SER A 200 25.59 23.82 -31.07
N ALA A 201 26.08 23.72 -32.31
CA ALA A 201 27.50 23.78 -32.64
C ALA A 201 27.72 24.55 -33.94
N TRP A 202 28.30 25.74 -33.79
CA TRP A 202 28.97 26.49 -34.85
C TRP A 202 30.22 25.72 -35.29
N ASP A 203 30.52 25.72 -36.59
CA ASP A 203 31.78 26.30 -37.05
C ASP A 203 31.84 26.45 -38.58
N GLU A 204 32.42 27.58 -38.92
CA GLU A 204 32.61 28.27 -40.17
C GLU A 204 33.88 27.78 -40.87
N TYR A 205 33.81 27.43 -42.16
CA TYR A 205 34.99 27.36 -43.03
C TYR A 205 34.63 27.76 -44.47
N ASP A 206 35.18 28.91 -44.87
CA ASP A 206 35.32 29.40 -46.24
C ASP A 206 36.26 28.51 -47.09
N VAL A 207 35.98 28.42 -48.41
CA VAL A 207 36.92 28.66 -49.53
C VAL A 207 36.19 28.57 -50.88
N GLU A 208 35.98 29.75 -51.45
CA GLU A 208 36.15 30.26 -52.82
C GLU A 208 35.90 29.44 -54.13
N THR A 209 35.12 30.14 -54.99
CA THR A 209 35.18 30.30 -56.47
C THR A 209 34.57 29.25 -57.42
N SER A 210 33.53 29.63 -58.18
CA SER A 210 33.72 30.19 -59.54
C SER A 210 32.41 30.74 -60.16
N ALA A 211 32.51 31.95 -60.71
CA ALA A 211 31.84 32.56 -61.87
C ALA A 211 30.44 32.09 -62.34
N GLY A 212 29.52 33.07 -62.52
CA GLY A 212 28.28 32.87 -63.28
C GLY A 212 27.31 34.05 -63.27
N GLN A 213 27.73 35.17 -63.85
CA GLN A 213 27.00 36.41 -64.12
C GLN A 213 25.80 36.22 -65.08
N TRP A 214 24.60 36.76 -64.76
CA TRP A 214 23.56 37.41 -65.61
C TRP A 214 22.36 37.79 -64.69
N GLN A 215 21.51 38.82 -64.83
CA GLN A 215 21.49 40.16 -65.42
C GLN A 215 20.15 40.79 -64.94
N LEU A 216 20.13 42.09 -64.65
CA LEU A 216 18.95 42.86 -64.24
C LEU A 216 17.96 43.09 -65.39
N GLY A 217 16.67 43.21 -65.07
CA GLY A 217 15.76 44.13 -65.77
C GLY A 217 14.32 43.64 -65.94
N GLY A 218 13.35 44.51 -65.61
CA GLY A 218 12.02 44.48 -66.24
C GLY A 218 10.84 44.75 -65.32
N LEU A 219 10.57 46.02 -65.05
CA LEU A 219 9.23 46.53 -64.77
C LEU A 219 8.32 46.28 -65.99
N ASN A 220 7.03 46.00 -65.76
CA ASN A 220 5.90 46.68 -66.43
C ASN A 220 4.54 46.22 -65.87
N GLU A 221 3.72 47.23 -65.56
CA GLU A 221 2.25 47.19 -65.43
C GLU A 221 1.55 46.92 -66.78
N LEU A 222 0.22 46.72 -66.69
CA LEU A 222 -0.85 46.72 -67.71
C LEU A 222 -1.26 45.33 -68.23
N ASP A 223 -2.30 44.73 -67.64
CA ASP A 223 -3.72 44.88 -68.01
C ASP A 223 -4.64 44.29 -66.92
#